data_AF-A0A545SG80-F1
#
_entry.id   AF-A0A545SG80-F1
#
_cell.length_a   1.000
_cell.length_b   1.000
_cell.length_c   1.000
_cell.angle_alpha   90.00
_cell.angle_beta   90.00
_cell.angle_gamma   90.00
#
_symmetry.space_group_name_H-M   'P 1'
#
loop_
_entity.id
_entity.type
_entity.pdbx_description
1 polymer ?
#
loop_
_entity_poly.entity_id
_entity_poly.type
_entity_poly.pdbx_seq_one_letter_code
_entity_poly.pdbx_strand_id
1 'polypeptide(L)'
;MINKIILILTLIIFGVFVVPSGMKYFENSKTLENKELQLSNMAIELKAKNIEAKEFDEIAFTKETKSLFTETKVSKIDKNIYKVVFLLNKNQIDKLHSYLETVAFKYLVKIDGAIEYQENNGTLKVIVNFKNL
;
A
#
# COMPACT_ATOMS: atom_id res chain seq x y z
N MET A 1 16.23 -52.99 18.96
CA MET A 1 14.91 -52.31 18.87
C MET A 1 15.00 -50.80 19.04
N ILE A 2 15.74 -50.29 20.03
CA ILE A 2 15.93 -48.86 20.32
C ILE A 2 16.39 -48.01 19.11
N ASN A 3 17.37 -48.46 18.31
CA ASN A 3 17.83 -47.69 17.14
C ASN A 3 16.77 -47.49 16.05
N LYS A 4 15.81 -48.43 15.90
CA LYS A 4 14.70 -48.26 14.95
C LYS A 4 13.69 -47.22 15.44
N ILE A 5 13.47 -47.15 16.75
CA ILE A 5 12.54 -46.20 17.37
C ILE A 5 13.10 -44.77 17.28
N ILE A 6 14.40 -44.58 17.56
CA ILE A 6 15.06 -43.27 17.43
C ILE A 6 15.00 -42.76 15.99
N LEU A 7 15.24 -43.62 15.00
CA LEU A 7 15.22 -43.26 13.59
C LEU A 7 13.82 -42.85 13.09
N ILE A 8 12.77 -43.51 13.60
CA ILE A 8 11.38 -43.15 13.31
C ILE A 8 11.03 -41.79 13.95
N LEU A 9 11.46 -41.56 15.19
CA LEU A 9 11.23 -40.28 15.88
C LEU A 9 11.92 -39.10 15.19
N THR A 10 13.16 -39.26 14.71
CA THR A 10 13.83 -38.20 13.93
C THR A 10 13.13 -37.93 12.61
N LEU A 11 12.66 -38.96 11.90
CA LEU A 11 11.89 -38.79 10.65
C LEU A 11 10.58 -38.03 10.88
N ILE A 12 9.88 -38.30 11.99
CA ILE A 12 8.66 -37.60 12.36
C ILE A 12 8.95 -36.12 12.67
N ILE A 13 9.99 -35.83 13.47
CA ILE A 13 10.36 -34.45 13.80
C ILE A 13 10.76 -33.68 12.53
N PHE A 14 11.50 -34.32 11.62
CA PHE A 14 11.90 -33.71 10.36
C PHE A 14 10.68 -33.42 9.46
N GLY A 15 9.73 -34.35 9.37
CA GLY A 15 8.48 -34.16 8.63
C GLY A 15 7.63 -33.03 9.19
N VAL A 16 7.53 -32.92 10.51
CA VAL A 16 6.70 -31.89 11.18
C VAL A 16 7.32 -30.49 11.10
N PHE A 17 8.65 -30.35 11.11
CA PHE A 17 9.29 -29.03 11.14
C PHE A 17 9.82 -28.55 9.78
N VAL A 18 10.40 -29.44 8.97
CA VAL A 18 11.11 -29.02 7.75
C VAL A 18 10.16 -28.83 6.58
N VAL A 19 9.18 -29.73 6.41
CA VAL A 19 8.23 -29.68 5.29
C VAL A 19 7.37 -28.41 5.33
N PRO A 20 6.77 -28.01 6.48
CA PRO A 20 5.96 -26.79 6.52
C PRO A 20 6.78 -25.52 6.32
N SER A 21 8.03 -25.52 6.78
CA SER A 21 8.95 -24.38 6.62
C SER A 21 9.35 -24.19 5.15
N GLY A 22 9.61 -25.28 4.42
CA GLY A 22 9.89 -25.23 2.98
C GLY A 22 8.71 -24.76 2.15
N MET A 23 7.48 -25.21 2.48
CA MET A 23 6.27 -24.74 1.80
C MET A 23 6.03 -23.24 2.03
N LYS A 24 6.16 -22.76 3.28
CA LYS A 24 6.04 -21.32 3.59
C LYS A 24 7.07 -20.47 2.85
N TYR A 25 8.32 -20.96 2.75
CA TYR A 25 9.35 -20.26 2.00
C TYR A 25 8.99 -20.12 0.52
N PHE A 26 8.47 -21.20 -0.08
CA PHE A 26 8.08 -21.22 -1.50
C PHE A 26 6.84 -20.37 -1.80
N GLU A 27 5.86 -20.35 -0.89
CA GLU A 27 4.71 -19.45 -1.00
C GLU A 27 5.12 -17.97 -0.90
N ASN A 28 6.02 -17.65 0.03
CA ASN A 28 6.53 -16.30 0.21
C ASN A 28 7.37 -15.84 -0.99
N SER A 29 8.20 -16.71 -1.57
CA SER A 29 9.01 -16.34 -2.75
C SER A 29 8.13 -16.04 -3.96
N LYS A 30 7.10 -16.86 -4.22
CA LYS A 30 6.12 -16.58 -5.29
C LYS A 30 5.34 -15.29 -5.06
N THR A 31 5.00 -15.01 -3.79
CA THR A 31 4.29 -13.78 -3.43
C THR A 31 5.16 -12.54 -3.65
N LEU A 32 6.46 -12.63 -3.34
CA LEU A 32 7.42 -11.56 -3.60
C LEU A 32 7.61 -11.32 -5.10
N GLU A 33 7.83 -12.37 -5.87
CA GLU A 33 8.02 -12.29 -7.32
C GLU A 33 6.80 -11.67 -8.01
N ASN A 34 5.58 -12.02 -7.59
CA ASN A 34 4.36 -11.38 -8.09
C ASN A 34 4.27 -9.89 -7.74
N LYS A 35 4.70 -9.49 -6.53
CA LYS A 35 4.72 -8.06 -6.13
C LYS A 35 5.75 -7.27 -6.93
N GLU A 36 6.93 -7.84 -7.16
CA GLU A 36 7.95 -7.23 -8.00
C GLU A 36 7.48 -7.07 -9.45
N LEU A 37 6.80 -8.08 -9.99
CA LEU A 37 6.20 -8.02 -11.33
C LEU A 37 5.14 -6.90 -11.42
N GLN A 38 4.27 -6.77 -10.41
CA GLN A 38 3.26 -5.71 -10.36
C GLN A 38 3.91 -4.31 -10.34
N LEU A 39 4.93 -4.11 -9.50
CA LEU A 39 5.67 -2.85 -9.42
C LEU A 39 6.37 -2.51 -10.74
N SER A 40 6.98 -3.51 -11.37
CA SER A 40 7.64 -3.36 -12.68
C SER A 40 6.63 -2.95 -13.76
N ASN A 41 5.48 -3.62 -13.83
CA ASN A 41 4.43 -3.30 -14.80
C ASN A 41 3.87 -1.89 -14.59
N MET A 42 3.63 -1.47 -13.35
CA MET A 42 3.20 -0.11 -13.03
C MET A 42 4.26 0.92 -13.45
N ALA A 43 5.54 0.67 -13.16
CA ALA A 43 6.63 1.57 -13.56
C ALA A 43 6.77 1.67 -15.09
N ILE A 44 6.59 0.57 -15.83
CA ILE A 44 6.59 0.55 -17.30
C ILE A 44 5.41 1.36 -17.85
N GLU A 45 4.20 1.18 -17.31
CA GLU A 45 3.01 1.93 -17.75
C GLU A 45 3.17 3.44 -17.52
N LEU A 46 3.78 3.84 -16.40
CA LEU A 46 4.06 5.23 -16.08
C LEU A 46 5.12 5.85 -17.00
N LYS A 47 6.20 5.11 -17.30
CA LYS A 47 7.21 5.52 -18.29
C LYS A 47 6.61 5.67 -19.68
N ALA A 48 5.76 4.73 -20.10
CA ALA A 48 5.05 4.82 -21.38
C ALA A 48 4.12 6.04 -21.46
N LYS A 49 3.61 6.51 -20.32
CA LYS A 49 2.77 7.71 -20.20
C LYS A 49 3.56 9.01 -19.99
N ASN A 50 4.90 8.99 -19.98
CA ASN A 50 5.77 10.16 -19.69
C ASN A 50 5.34 10.92 -18.42
N ILE A 51 4.86 10.20 -17.41
CA ILE A 51 4.47 10.80 -16.14
C ILE A 51 5.73 10.96 -15.30
N GLU A 52 6.42 12.08 -15.45
CA GLU A 52 7.40 12.52 -14.46
C GLU A 52 6.65 12.90 -13.17
N ALA A 53 7.07 12.33 -12.05
CA ALA A 53 6.52 12.67 -10.74
C ALA A 53 6.79 14.14 -10.44
N LYS A 54 5.74 14.89 -10.13
CA LYS A 54 5.81 16.34 -9.90
C LYS A 54 5.98 16.62 -8.40
N GLU A 55 6.48 17.81 -8.08
CA GLU A 55 6.40 18.30 -6.71
C GLU A 55 4.93 18.37 -6.26
N PHE A 56 4.69 18.09 -4.99
CA PHE A 56 3.36 18.20 -4.42
C PHE A 56 2.93 19.65 -4.33
N ASP A 57 1.90 19.99 -5.10
CA ASP A 57 1.25 21.29 -5.08
C ASP A 57 -0.20 21.14 -4.61
N GLU A 58 -0.58 21.89 -3.58
CA GLU A 58 -1.89 21.82 -2.95
C GLU A 58 -3.03 22.15 -3.94
N ILE A 59 -2.83 23.13 -4.81
CA ILE A 59 -3.86 23.62 -5.73
C ILE A 59 -4.09 22.57 -6.83
N ALA A 60 -3.02 22.06 -7.43
CA ALA A 60 -3.06 21.01 -8.44
C ALA A 60 -3.68 19.73 -7.86
N PHE A 61 -3.25 19.31 -6.67
CA PHE A 61 -3.74 18.12 -6.00
C PHE A 61 -5.24 18.22 -5.69
N THR A 62 -5.69 19.35 -5.13
CA THR A 62 -7.11 19.59 -4.82
C THR A 62 -7.95 19.63 -6.09
N LYS A 63 -7.44 20.21 -7.18
CA LYS A 63 -8.12 20.26 -8.47
C LYS A 63 -8.29 18.88 -9.10
N GLU A 64 -7.25 18.03 -9.05
CA GLU A 64 -7.30 16.66 -9.55
C GLU A 64 -8.31 15.80 -8.78
N THR A 65 -8.30 15.92 -7.45
CA THR A 65 -9.11 15.07 -6.55
C THR A 65 -10.59 15.48 -6.49
N LYS A 66 -10.93 16.72 -6.88
CA LYS A 66 -12.31 17.24 -6.88
C LYS A 66 -13.27 16.44 -7.77
N SER A 67 -12.79 15.82 -8.84
CA SER A 67 -13.61 14.95 -9.70
C SER A 67 -13.71 13.50 -9.20
N LEU A 68 -12.86 13.14 -8.23
CA LEU A 68 -12.71 11.77 -7.75
C LEU A 68 -13.48 11.51 -6.45
N PHE A 69 -13.50 12.50 -5.56
CA PHE A 69 -14.07 12.42 -4.22
C PHE A 69 -15.05 13.57 -3.95
N THR A 70 -15.91 13.41 -2.94
CA THR A 70 -16.91 14.42 -2.59
C THR A 70 -16.25 15.73 -2.18
N GLU A 71 -15.22 15.65 -1.34
CA GLU A 71 -14.42 16.80 -0.95
C GLU A 71 -13.00 16.36 -0.64
N THR A 72 -12.03 17.21 -0.94
CA THR A 72 -10.62 17.02 -0.56
C THR A 72 -10.10 18.35 -0.02
N LYS A 73 -9.55 18.34 1.20
CA LYS A 73 -8.90 19.49 1.82
C LYS A 73 -7.45 19.17 2.05
N VAL A 74 -6.58 20.09 1.65
CA VAL A 74 -5.16 20.01 1.92
C VAL A 74 -4.83 21.12 2.93
N SER A 75 -3.91 20.84 3.85
CA SER A 75 -3.42 21.84 4.80
C SER A 75 -1.97 21.53 5.14
N LYS A 76 -1.10 22.52 5.00
CA LYS A 76 0.31 22.35 5.36
C LYS A 76 0.45 22.29 6.89
N ILE A 77 1.06 21.22 7.40
CA ILE A 77 1.35 21.05 8.84
C ILE A 77 2.76 21.56 9.15
N ASP A 78 3.72 21.24 8.28
CA ASP A 78 5.13 21.59 8.44
C ASP A 78 5.77 21.83 7.06
N LYS A 79 7.04 22.27 7.02
CA LYS A 79 7.78 22.65 5.81
C LYS A 79 7.62 21.65 4.66
N ASN A 80 7.61 20.35 4.98
CA ASN A 80 7.49 19.26 4.01
C ASN A 80 6.32 18.30 4.28
N ILE A 81 5.39 18.62 5.19
CA ILE A 81 4.28 17.73 5.56
C ILE A 81 2.94 18.41 5.30
N TYR A 82 2.06 17.72 4.57
CA TYR A 82 0.71 18.14 4.20
C TYR A 82 -0.32 17.18 4.77
N LYS A 83 -1.28 17.71 5.52
CA LYS A 83 -2.50 17.00 5.90
C LYS A 83 -3.44 16.99 4.73
N VAL A 84 -3.89 15.82 4.31
CA VAL A 84 -4.92 15.66 3.30
C VAL A 84 -6.13 14.97 3.92
N VAL A 85 -7.28 15.62 3.83
CA VAL A 85 -8.56 15.12 4.32
C VAL A 85 -9.45 14.83 3.12
N PHE A 86 -9.77 13.56 2.93
CA PHE A 86 -10.74 13.11 1.93
C PHE A 86 -12.09 12.90 2.60
N LEU A 87 -13.15 13.39 1.97
CA LEU A 87 -14.53 13.08 2.29
C LEU A 87 -15.11 12.30 1.11
N LEU A 88 -15.59 11.09 1.39
CA LEU A 88 -16.13 10.17 0.39
C LEU A 88 -17.30 9.37 0.95
N ASN A 89 -18.12 8.82 0.07
CA ASN A 89 -19.10 7.81 0.45
C ASN A 89 -18.40 6.49 0.80
N LYS A 90 -18.94 5.71 1.75
CA LYS A 90 -18.31 4.44 2.17
C LYS A 90 -17.99 3.48 1.02
N ASN A 91 -18.83 3.45 -0.01
CA ASN A 91 -18.65 2.60 -1.19
C ASN A 91 -17.50 3.04 -2.11
N GLN A 92 -16.83 4.15 -1.83
CA GLN A 92 -15.68 4.66 -2.58
C GLN A 92 -14.34 4.39 -1.88
N ILE A 93 -14.33 3.63 -0.78
CA ILE A 93 -13.10 3.35 -0.03
C ILE A 93 -12.05 2.63 -0.87
N ASP A 94 -12.46 1.65 -1.68
CA ASP A 94 -11.54 0.92 -2.57
C ASP A 94 -10.93 1.86 -3.62
N LYS A 95 -11.73 2.80 -4.14
CA LYS A 95 -11.26 3.84 -5.07
C LYS A 95 -10.21 4.74 -4.41
N LEU A 96 -10.39 5.08 -3.13
CA LEU A 96 -9.41 5.85 -2.38
C LEU A 96 -8.10 5.05 -2.20
N HIS A 97 -8.19 3.77 -1.83
CA HIS A 97 -7.00 2.92 -1.68
C HIS A 97 -6.20 2.83 -2.98
N SER A 98 -6.85 2.52 -4.10
CA SER A 98 -6.17 2.52 -5.41
C SER A 98 -5.60 3.88 -5.80
N TYR A 99 -6.27 4.98 -5.42
CA TYR A 99 -5.71 6.32 -5.63
C TYR A 99 -4.45 6.57 -4.79
N LEU A 100 -4.46 6.19 -3.51
CA LEU A 100 -3.29 6.35 -2.63
C LEU A 100 -2.11 5.47 -3.05
N GLU A 101 -2.36 4.28 -3.59
CA GLU A 101 -1.31 3.44 -4.18
C GLU A 101 -0.65 4.10 -5.39
N THR A 102 -1.42 4.90 -6.14
CA THR A 102 -0.93 5.56 -7.35
C THR A 102 -0.39 6.97 -7.14
N VAL A 103 -0.67 7.58 -5.99
CA VAL A 103 -0.33 8.98 -5.72
C VAL A 103 1.18 9.23 -5.70
N ALA A 104 1.95 8.29 -5.13
CA ALA A 104 3.40 8.37 -5.02
C ALA A 104 4.12 8.28 -6.38
N PHE A 105 3.42 7.82 -7.43
CA PHE A 105 3.93 7.82 -8.79
C PHE A 105 3.67 9.13 -9.53
N LYS A 106 2.66 9.88 -9.12
CA LYS A 106 2.30 11.18 -9.71
C LYS A 106 2.97 12.34 -9.01
N TYR A 107 3.15 12.22 -7.70
CA TYR A 107 3.71 13.25 -6.84
C TYR A 107 4.89 12.68 -6.05
N LEU A 108 5.94 13.50 -5.85
CA LEU A 108 7.10 13.18 -5.03
C LEU A 108 6.75 13.21 -3.53
N VAL A 109 5.86 12.32 -3.11
CA VAL A 109 5.36 12.22 -1.74
C VAL A 109 5.38 10.80 -1.23
N LYS A 110 5.52 10.67 0.08
CA LYS A 110 5.23 9.44 0.83
C LYS A 110 4.16 9.68 1.88
N ILE A 111 3.45 8.63 2.27
CA ILE A 111 2.57 8.68 3.43
C ILE A 111 3.43 8.70 4.70
N ASP A 112 3.18 9.68 5.57
CA ASP A 112 3.89 9.89 6.83
C ASP A 112 2.97 9.55 8.00
N GLY A 113 3.19 8.37 8.58
CA GLY A 113 2.38 7.86 9.69
C GLY A 113 1.14 7.07 9.25
N ALA A 114 0.18 6.95 10.18
CA ALA A 114 -1.03 6.15 9.98
C ALA A 114 -2.12 6.94 9.23
N ILE A 115 -2.93 6.20 8.46
CA ILE A 115 -4.14 6.75 7.85
C ILE A 115 -5.27 6.67 8.88
N GLU A 116 -5.90 7.80 9.19
CA GLU A 116 -7.02 7.85 10.13
C GLU A 116 -8.35 7.80 9.38
N TYR A 117 -9.28 6.99 9.90
CA TYR A 117 -10.62 6.83 9.35
C TYR A 117 -11.65 7.30 10.38
N GLN A 118 -12.52 8.22 9.98
CA GLN A 118 -13.61 8.74 10.80
C GLN A 118 -14.92 8.57 10.03
N GLU A 119 -15.82 7.76 10.56
CA GLU A 119 -17.14 7.58 9.97
C GLU A 119 -18.14 8.57 10.56
N ASN A 120 -18.96 9.20 9.70
CA ASN A 120 -20.05 10.05 10.16
C ASN A 120 -21.23 10.02 9.18
N ASN A 121 -22.42 9.60 9.64
CA ASN A 121 -23.67 9.62 8.87
C ASN A 121 -23.54 9.16 7.40
N GLY A 122 -22.95 7.98 7.17
CA GLY A 122 -22.83 7.38 5.84
C GLY A 122 -21.70 7.94 4.96
N THR A 123 -21.02 8.99 5.40
CA THR A 123 -19.76 9.48 4.81
C THR A 123 -18.57 8.99 5.62
N LEU A 124 -17.46 8.77 4.92
CA LEU A 124 -16.18 8.40 5.47
C LEU A 124 -15.22 9.57 5.26
N LYS A 125 -14.67 10.06 6.37
CA LYS A 125 -13.60 11.04 6.37
C LYS A 125 -12.28 10.31 6.59
N VAL A 126 -11.36 10.46 5.65
CA VAL A 126 -10.04 9.82 5.70
C VAL A 126 -8.98 10.90 5.77
N ILE A 127 -8.06 10.76 6.72
CA ILE A 127 -6.98 11.72 6.97
C ILE A 127 -5.66 11.03 6.69
N VAL A 128 -4.87 11.61 5.80
CA VAL A 128 -3.55 11.12 5.40
C VAL A 128 -2.56 12.27 5.52
N ASN A 129 -1.38 12.03 6.07
CA ASN A 129 -0.29 13.00 5.98
C ASN A 129 0.63 12.60 4.84
N PHE A 130 0.87 13.51 3.91
CA PHE A 130 1.88 13.37 2.86
C PHE A 130 3.13 14.15 3.23
N LYS A 131 4.28 13.52 3.06
CA LYS A 131 5.59 14.14 3.22
C LYS A 131 6.31 14.20 1.88
N ASN A 132 6.75 15.39 1.48
CA ASN A 132 7.55 15.57 0.28
C ASN A 132 8.88 14.80 0.41
N LEU A 133 9.26 14.14 -0.68
CA LEU A 133 10.52 13.41 -0.84
C LEU A 133 11.64 14.32 -1.32
#